data_AF-A0A354PK37-F1
#
_entry.id   AF-A0A354PK37-F1
#
_cell.length_a   1.000
_cell.length_b   1.000
_cell.length_c   1.000
_cell.angle_alpha   90.00
_cell.angle_beta   90.00
_cell.angle_gamma   90.00
#
_symmetry.space_group_name_H-M   'P 1'
#
loop_
_entity.id
_entity.type
_entity.pdbx_description
1 polymer ?
#
loop_
_entity_poly.entity_id
_entity_poly.type
_entity_poly.pdbx_seq_one_letter_code
_entity_poly.pdbx_strand_id
1 'polypeptide(L)'
;MGILLTAAPHLGCSRQPQPIEQASPADSTDQPTVAVDQPLPAVDESFSDLQSPTGEAPPMIDLRTAGPEPTQSPGSKAPPGSLQESLDNQPPPKSGDETLAELGYKSPAERLQEKLAPPPNATRISKMSPLWIDVRSKRVFVDGYVAQREAFLEMFACDSETKEHESVLGVAAKSSEVHAALLAIGGQVGKTVRFDPEYVAATGQRIRIWLMWRDEEGNFKTADARQWVRNAESKQQLDRDWVFAGSDLWKDPSDGKEYY
;
A
#
# COMPACT_ATOMS: atom_id res chain seq x y z
N MET A 1 0.44 -1.68 -23.18
CA MET A 1 1.11 -0.86 -22.15
C MET A 1 1.27 -1.70 -20.90
N GLY A 2 2.39 -1.59 -20.18
CA GLY A 2 2.56 -2.38 -18.96
C GLY A 2 3.49 -1.77 -17.92
N ILE A 3 3.23 -2.11 -16.66
CA ILE A 3 4.08 -1.80 -15.52
C ILE A 3 4.89 -3.05 -15.21
N LEU A 4 6.20 -2.89 -15.10
CA LEU A 4 7.12 -3.90 -14.63
C LEU A 4 7.49 -3.52 -13.20
N LEU A 5 6.99 -4.28 -12.23
CA LEU A 5 7.35 -4.13 -10.83
C LEU A 5 8.52 -5.05 -10.53
N THR A 6 9.65 -4.46 -10.21
CA THR A 6 10.86 -5.16 -9.81
C THR A 6 10.83 -5.37 -8.31
N ALA A 7 10.59 -6.59 -7.85
CA ALA A 7 10.48 -6.90 -6.43
C ALA A 7 11.78 -7.51 -5.91
N ALA A 8 12.42 -6.87 -4.93
CA ALA A 8 13.42 -7.55 -4.10
C ALA A 8 12.71 -8.47 -3.08
N PRO A 9 13.30 -9.62 -2.70
CA PRO A 9 12.81 -10.41 -1.58
C PRO A 9 12.80 -9.56 -0.29
N HIS A 10 11.87 -9.89 0.62
CA HIS A 10 11.54 -9.16 1.86
C HIS A 10 12.74 -8.39 2.44
N LEU A 11 12.61 -7.07 2.56
CA LEU A 11 13.64 -6.18 3.12
C LEU A 11 13.63 -6.24 4.66
N GLY A 12 13.82 -7.42 5.25
CA GLY A 12 13.89 -7.56 6.71
C GLY A 12 13.77 -9.00 7.24
N CYS A 13 14.60 -9.31 8.24
CA CYS A 13 14.71 -10.55 9.03
C CYS A 13 15.46 -11.74 8.39
N SER A 14 16.74 -11.86 8.74
CA SER A 14 17.51 -13.12 8.65
C SER A 14 16.97 -14.13 9.67
N ARG A 15 15.98 -14.93 9.28
CA ARG A 15 15.76 -16.24 9.91
C ARG A 15 16.19 -17.31 8.92
N GLN A 16 17.21 -18.08 9.30
CA GLN A 16 17.53 -19.32 8.60
C GLN A 16 16.29 -20.22 8.60
N PRO A 17 15.89 -20.81 7.45
CA PRO A 17 14.83 -21.80 7.43
C PRO A 17 15.30 -23.06 8.18
N GLN A 18 14.50 -23.50 9.15
CA GLN A 18 14.65 -24.82 9.74
C GLN A 18 14.13 -25.87 8.73
N PRO A 19 14.76 -27.06 8.61
CA PRO A 19 14.33 -28.07 7.66
C PRO A 19 12.94 -28.60 8.01
N ILE A 20 12.05 -28.64 7.02
CA ILE A 20 10.79 -29.39 7.12
C ILE A 20 11.11 -30.87 6.96
N GLU A 21 10.77 -31.65 7.97
CA GLU A 21 10.87 -33.11 7.98
C GLU A 21 9.96 -33.69 6.88
N GLN A 22 10.55 -34.51 6.01
CA GLN A 22 9.89 -35.14 4.88
C GLN A 22 8.92 -36.22 5.35
N ALA A 23 7.63 -36.08 5.04
CA ALA A 23 6.70 -37.20 5.00
C ALA A 23 6.59 -37.70 3.55
N SER A 24 7.04 -38.94 3.32
CA SER A 24 6.88 -39.70 2.08
C SER A 24 5.46 -40.29 1.95
N PRO A 25 5.03 -40.71 0.74
CA PRO A 25 3.62 -40.73 0.35
C PRO A 25 2.92 -42.03 0.71
N ALA A 26 1.61 -41.95 0.99
CA ALA A 26 0.72 -43.09 0.99
C ALA A 26 -0.23 -43.00 -0.23
N ASP A 27 -0.12 -44.04 -1.03
CA ASP A 27 -0.93 -44.47 -2.16
C ASP A 27 -2.37 -44.79 -1.72
N SER A 28 -3.37 -44.37 -2.51
CA SER A 28 -4.57 -45.18 -2.85
C SER A 28 -5.59 -44.39 -3.66
N THR A 29 -5.80 -44.91 -4.87
CA THR A 29 -7.02 -44.99 -5.68
C THR A 29 -8.34 -44.71 -4.94
N ASP A 30 -9.13 -43.76 -5.46
CA ASP A 30 -10.52 -44.04 -5.89
C ASP A 30 -11.11 -42.85 -6.68
N GLN A 31 -11.56 -43.11 -7.90
CA GLN A 31 -12.68 -42.40 -8.52
C GLN A 31 -13.92 -43.28 -8.31
N PRO A 32 -15.14 -42.72 -8.20
CA PRO A 32 -15.92 -42.63 -9.44
C PRO A 32 -16.96 -41.50 -9.52
N THR A 33 -17.29 -41.22 -10.80
CA THR A 33 -18.59 -40.85 -11.38
C THR A 33 -19.18 -39.44 -11.27
N VAL A 34 -19.54 -39.00 -12.49
CA VAL A 34 -20.37 -37.88 -12.92
C VAL A 34 -21.82 -38.05 -12.44
N ALA A 35 -22.42 -36.96 -11.95
CA ALA A 35 -23.87 -36.78 -11.93
C ALA A 35 -24.22 -35.35 -12.32
N VAL A 36 -25.29 -35.28 -13.11
CA VAL A 36 -25.79 -34.16 -13.92
C VAL A 36 -26.95 -33.50 -13.18
N ASP A 37 -26.95 -32.16 -13.19
CA ASP A 37 -28.09 -31.25 -13.27
C ASP A 37 -29.30 -31.47 -12.33
N GLN A 38 -29.46 -30.61 -11.31
CA GLN A 38 -30.76 -30.16 -10.80
C GLN A 38 -30.70 -28.73 -10.21
N PRO A 39 -31.78 -27.94 -10.31
CA PRO A 39 -31.75 -26.49 -10.19
C PRO A 39 -31.93 -25.97 -8.74
N LEU A 40 -31.41 -24.76 -8.51
CA LEU A 40 -31.51 -24.00 -7.26
C LEU A 40 -32.97 -23.68 -6.89
N PRO A 41 -33.40 -23.82 -5.61
CA PRO A 41 -34.66 -23.28 -5.16
C PRO A 41 -34.62 -21.75 -5.01
N ALA A 42 -35.79 -21.16 -5.23
CA ALA A 42 -36.07 -19.73 -5.31
C ALA A 42 -35.73 -18.95 -4.03
N VAL A 43 -35.35 -17.69 -4.26
CA VAL A 43 -35.24 -16.61 -3.28
C VAL A 43 -36.60 -16.37 -2.63
N ASP A 44 -36.65 -16.36 -1.30
CA ASP A 44 -37.80 -15.88 -0.54
C ASP A 44 -37.55 -14.41 -0.17
N GLU A 45 -38.41 -13.54 -0.69
CA GLU A 45 -38.48 -12.13 -0.34
C GLU A 45 -39.35 -11.97 0.89
N SER A 46 -38.76 -11.59 2.02
CA SER A 46 -39.43 -10.78 3.05
C SER A 46 -38.46 -10.51 4.20
N PHE A 47 -38.12 -9.24 4.39
CA PHE A 47 -38.20 -8.58 5.70
C PHE A 47 -37.98 -7.08 5.45
N SER A 48 -39.10 -6.42 5.18
CA SER A 48 -39.31 -5.01 5.40
C SER A 48 -39.22 -4.68 6.90
N ASP A 49 -38.94 -3.41 7.18
CA ASP A 49 -39.09 -2.71 8.46
C ASP A 49 -37.94 -2.79 9.47
N LEU A 50 -36.88 -2.01 9.22
CA LEU A 50 -36.24 -1.25 10.30
C LEU A 50 -36.03 0.21 9.89
N GLN A 51 -36.89 1.04 10.47
CA GLN A 51 -36.99 2.47 10.32
C GLN A 51 -35.83 3.17 11.04
N SER A 52 -35.17 4.09 10.34
CA SER A 52 -34.08 4.92 10.85
C SER A 52 -34.54 5.80 12.03
N PRO A 53 -33.82 5.85 13.16
CA PRO A 53 -34.04 6.90 14.15
C PRO A 53 -33.40 8.20 13.67
N THR A 54 -34.25 9.17 13.32
CA THR A 54 -33.91 10.60 13.30
C THR A 54 -33.55 11.03 14.72
N GLY A 55 -32.25 11.19 14.98
CA GLY A 55 -31.70 11.72 16.22
C GLY A 55 -30.99 13.04 15.94
N GLU A 56 -31.61 14.12 16.41
CA GLU A 56 -31.13 15.50 16.40
C GLU A 56 -29.79 15.63 17.17
N ALA A 57 -28.83 16.36 16.62
CA ALA A 57 -27.53 16.59 17.24
C ALA A 57 -27.64 17.53 18.45
N PRO A 58 -27.01 17.24 19.60
CA PRO A 58 -27.01 18.15 20.74
C PRO A 58 -26.17 19.42 20.43
N PRO A 59 -26.59 20.61 20.91
CA PRO A 59 -25.92 21.86 20.58
C PRO A 59 -24.58 22.00 21.31
N MET A 60 -23.61 22.57 20.58
CA MET A 60 -22.34 23.06 21.10
C MET A 60 -22.57 24.18 22.13
N ILE A 61 -22.05 24.01 23.34
CA ILE A 61 -21.96 25.09 24.33
C ILE A 61 -20.64 25.82 24.09
N ASP A 62 -20.72 27.00 23.48
CA ASP A 62 -19.68 28.02 23.51
C ASP A 62 -19.91 28.90 24.75
N LEU A 63 -19.12 28.67 25.80
CA LEU A 63 -18.98 29.61 26.92
C LEU A 63 -17.52 30.08 27.00
N ARG A 64 -17.12 30.90 26.03
CA ARG A 64 -16.11 31.93 26.23
C ARG A 64 -16.55 32.86 27.38
N THR A 65 -16.10 32.55 28.59
CA THR A 65 -16.10 33.50 29.72
C THR A 65 -14.66 33.84 30.06
N ALA A 66 -14.35 35.14 29.98
CA ALA A 66 -13.06 35.73 30.32
C ALA A 66 -12.64 35.38 31.75
N GLY A 67 -11.53 34.65 31.90
CA GLY A 67 -10.82 34.50 33.17
C GLY A 67 -9.84 35.68 33.37
N PRO A 68 -9.61 36.12 34.61
CA PRO A 68 -8.74 37.27 34.89
C PRO A 68 -7.25 36.95 34.59
N GLU A 69 -6.51 37.99 34.19
CA GLU A 69 -5.08 37.98 33.89
C GLU A 69 -4.22 37.29 34.97
N PRO A 70 -3.13 36.60 34.58
CA PRO A 70 -2.18 36.03 35.53
C PRO A 70 -1.29 37.12 36.13
N THR A 71 -1.50 37.42 37.40
CA THR A 71 -0.58 38.20 38.23
C THR A 71 0.76 37.44 38.39
N GLN A 72 1.84 38.01 37.86
CA GLN A 72 3.20 37.52 38.10
C GLN A 72 3.55 37.64 39.60
N SER A 73 4.02 36.54 40.21
CA SER A 73 4.73 36.56 41.50
C SER A 73 6.16 36.04 41.31
N PRO A 74 7.16 36.65 41.95
CA PRO A 74 8.56 36.46 41.58
C PRO A 74 9.20 35.24 42.25
N GLY A 75 10.01 34.53 41.46
CA GLY A 75 11.25 33.85 41.86
C GLY A 75 11.19 32.88 43.03
N SER A 76 11.00 31.59 42.75
CA SER A 76 11.48 30.52 43.62
C SER A 76 12.38 29.59 42.81
N LYS A 77 13.67 29.56 43.12
CA LYS A 77 14.62 28.60 42.53
C LYS A 77 14.27 27.20 43.03
N ALA A 78 14.08 26.27 42.10
CA ALA A 78 13.89 24.85 42.41
C ALA A 78 15.14 24.28 43.13
N PRO A 79 14.96 23.31 44.05
CA PRO A 79 16.08 22.66 44.73
C PRO A 79 16.91 21.80 43.76
N PRO A 80 18.24 21.69 43.97
CA PRO A 80 19.10 20.88 43.12
C PRO A 80 18.75 19.39 43.23
N GLY A 81 18.61 18.72 42.09
CA GLY A 81 18.25 17.29 41.96
C GLY A 81 16.79 17.01 41.59
N SER A 82 16.03 18.01 41.12
CA SER A 82 14.65 17.80 40.68
C SER A 82 14.59 17.10 39.31
N LEU A 83 13.51 16.34 39.05
CA LEU A 83 13.24 15.77 37.71
C LEU A 83 13.24 16.84 36.61
N GLN A 84 12.84 18.07 36.96
CA GLN A 84 12.88 19.22 36.05
C GLN A 84 14.31 19.60 35.66
N GLU A 85 15.24 19.65 36.61
CA GLU A 85 16.65 19.94 36.35
C GLU A 85 17.35 18.83 35.54
N SER A 86 16.85 17.59 35.61
CA SER A 86 17.31 16.50 34.76
C SER A 86 16.79 16.58 33.32
N LEU A 87 15.60 17.18 33.10
CA LEU A 87 15.03 17.42 31.79
C LEU A 87 15.64 18.66 31.13
N ASP A 88 15.90 19.72 31.91
CA ASP A 88 16.48 20.98 31.45
C ASP A 88 17.97 20.85 31.07
N ASN A 89 18.65 19.80 31.57
CA ASN A 89 20.04 19.48 31.24
C ASN A 89 20.19 18.44 30.10
N GLN A 90 19.10 17.96 29.50
CA GLN A 90 19.19 17.14 28.31
C GLN A 90 19.50 18.03 27.10
N PRO A 91 20.42 17.63 26.20
CA PRO A 91 20.51 18.26 24.89
C PRO A 91 19.12 18.20 24.22
N PRO A 92 18.76 19.21 23.42
CA PRO A 92 17.46 19.25 22.76
C PRO A 92 17.22 17.93 21.98
N PRO A 93 15.99 17.40 22.00
CA PRO A 93 15.70 16.17 21.29
C PRO A 93 16.05 16.35 19.81
N LYS A 94 16.86 15.43 19.28
CA LYS A 94 17.18 15.39 17.85
C LYS A 94 15.88 15.26 17.07
N SER A 95 15.84 15.85 15.88
CA SER A 95 14.72 15.60 14.96
C SER A 95 14.62 14.10 14.64
N GLY A 96 13.43 13.66 14.22
CA GLY A 96 13.23 12.27 13.80
C GLY A 96 14.23 11.85 12.70
N ASP A 97 14.48 12.74 11.74
CA ASP A 97 15.39 12.51 10.63
C ASP A 97 16.85 12.39 11.08
N GLU A 98 17.31 13.23 12.01
CA GLU A 98 18.67 13.15 12.57
C GLU A 98 18.87 11.86 13.37
N THR A 99 17.84 11.43 14.10
CA THR A 99 17.87 10.18 14.86
C THR A 99 17.94 8.98 13.93
N LEU A 100 17.14 8.96 12.86
CA LEU A 100 17.17 7.90 11.84
C LEU A 100 18.52 7.83 11.13
N ALA A 101 19.10 8.99 10.78
CA ALA A 101 20.42 9.05 10.16
C ALA A 101 21.53 8.51 11.08
N GLU A 102 21.53 8.87 12.37
CA GLU A 102 22.49 8.36 13.35
C GLU A 102 22.37 6.85 13.56
N LEU A 103 21.14 6.32 13.52
CA LEU A 103 20.88 4.88 13.59
C LEU A 103 21.24 4.14 12.28
N GLY A 104 21.73 4.83 11.26
CA GLY A 104 22.09 4.25 9.98
C GLY A 104 20.87 3.75 9.20
N TYR A 105 19.69 4.34 9.44
CA TYR A 105 18.49 4.02 8.69
C TYR A 105 18.69 4.35 7.22
N LYS A 106 18.45 3.37 6.36
CA LYS A 106 18.27 3.57 4.92
C LYS A 106 16.81 3.42 4.58
N SER A 107 16.27 4.35 3.81
CA SER A 107 14.92 4.26 3.25
C SER A 107 14.77 3.04 2.34
N PRO A 108 13.54 2.57 2.08
CA PRO A 108 13.32 1.49 1.13
C PRO A 108 13.86 1.82 -0.27
N ALA A 109 13.69 3.06 -0.73
CA ALA A 109 14.19 3.53 -2.02
C ALA A 109 15.72 3.43 -2.14
N GLU A 110 16.47 3.75 -1.08
CA GLU A 110 17.93 3.61 -1.05
C GLU A 110 18.36 2.14 -1.06
N ARG A 111 17.72 1.31 -0.22
CA ARG A 111 18.00 -0.13 -0.17
C ARG A 111 17.74 -0.82 -1.50
N LEU A 112 16.71 -0.40 -2.23
CA LEU A 112 16.38 -0.93 -3.55
C LEU A 112 17.42 -0.50 -4.59
N GLN A 113 17.82 0.77 -4.61
CA GLN A 113 18.85 1.28 -5.54
C GLN A 113 20.23 0.62 -5.33
N GLU A 114 20.54 0.17 -4.12
CA GLU A 114 21.75 -0.61 -3.84
C GLU A 114 21.69 -2.03 -4.41
N LYS A 115 20.50 -2.61 -4.54
CA LYS A 115 20.29 -4.01 -4.94
C LYS A 115 19.88 -4.18 -6.40
N LEU A 116 19.19 -3.19 -6.96
CA LEU A 116 18.58 -3.26 -8.28
C LEU A 116 19.27 -2.29 -9.22
N ALA A 117 19.75 -2.80 -10.35
CA ALA A 117 20.31 -1.98 -11.39
C ALA A 117 19.19 -1.29 -12.18
N PRO A 118 19.42 -0.06 -12.69
CA PRO A 118 18.46 0.60 -13.57
C PRO A 118 18.08 -0.27 -14.77
N PRO A 119 16.80 -0.27 -15.20
CA PRO A 119 16.36 -1.06 -16.34
C PRO A 119 17.00 -0.55 -17.65
N PRO A 120 17.40 -1.45 -18.57
CA PRO A 120 18.03 -1.06 -19.83
C PRO A 120 17.06 -0.29 -20.71
N ASN A 121 17.57 0.72 -21.42
CA ASN A 121 16.81 1.58 -22.34
C ASN A 121 15.65 2.38 -21.70
N ALA A 122 15.65 2.52 -20.37
CA ALA A 122 14.66 3.29 -19.65
C ALA A 122 15.24 4.60 -19.09
N THR A 123 14.44 5.64 -19.02
CA THR A 123 14.81 6.94 -18.43
C THR A 123 14.11 7.13 -17.11
N ARG A 124 14.85 7.55 -16.08
CA ARG A 124 14.30 7.78 -14.73
C ARG A 124 13.42 9.03 -14.73
N ILE A 125 12.24 8.98 -14.11
CA ILE A 125 11.30 10.11 -14.13
C ILE A 125 11.71 11.22 -13.15
N SER A 126 12.31 10.86 -12.01
CA SER A 126 12.81 11.80 -11.01
C SER A 126 14.13 11.31 -10.41
N LYS A 127 14.85 12.20 -9.71
CA LYS A 127 16.08 11.81 -9.01
C LYS A 127 15.81 11.01 -7.73
N MET A 128 14.58 11.08 -7.23
CA MET A 128 14.23 10.62 -5.88
C MET A 128 13.62 9.21 -5.90
N SER A 129 12.81 8.88 -6.90
CA SER A 129 12.13 7.58 -6.98
C SER A 129 12.82 6.63 -7.96
N PRO A 130 13.08 5.36 -7.60
CA PRO A 130 13.45 4.31 -8.55
C PRO A 130 12.25 3.94 -9.45
N LEU A 131 11.91 4.88 -10.33
CA LEU A 131 10.82 4.81 -11.30
C LEU A 131 11.33 5.25 -12.68
N TRP A 132 11.16 4.39 -13.68
CA TRP A 132 11.66 4.62 -15.03
C TRP A 132 10.59 4.40 -16.09
N ILE A 133 10.77 5.03 -17.24
CA ILE A 133 9.91 4.89 -18.41
C ILE A 133 10.73 4.47 -19.64
N ASP A 134 10.17 3.54 -20.40
CA ASP A 134 10.56 3.27 -21.79
C ASP A 134 9.38 3.65 -22.68
N VAL A 135 9.47 4.86 -23.26
CA VAL A 135 8.42 5.44 -24.10
C VAL A 135 8.24 4.67 -25.41
N ARG A 136 9.33 4.09 -25.95
CA ARG A 136 9.30 3.34 -27.21
C ARG A 136 8.56 2.01 -27.01
N SER A 137 8.89 1.28 -25.96
CA SER A 137 8.27 0.00 -25.63
C SER A 137 6.97 0.12 -24.83
N LYS A 138 6.59 1.34 -24.43
CA LYS A 138 5.38 1.65 -23.64
C LYS A 138 5.37 0.91 -22.30
N ARG A 139 6.47 1.04 -21.55
CA ARG A 139 6.68 0.40 -20.24
C ARG A 139 7.02 1.42 -19.16
N VAL A 140 6.48 1.17 -17.96
CA VAL A 140 6.90 1.83 -16.72
C VAL A 140 7.57 0.77 -15.86
N PHE A 141 8.70 1.08 -15.25
CA PHE A 141 9.41 0.21 -14.31
C PHE A 141 9.39 0.85 -12.93
N VAL A 142 8.96 0.11 -11.91
CA VAL A 142 8.92 0.60 -10.53
C VAL A 142 9.61 -0.43 -9.64
N ASP A 143 10.65 -0.01 -8.93
CA ASP A 143 11.25 -0.88 -7.92
C ASP A 143 10.39 -0.95 -6.66
N GLY A 144 10.34 -2.13 -6.07
CA GLY A 144 9.62 -2.41 -4.85
C GLY A 144 10.10 -3.69 -4.18
N TYR A 145 9.34 -4.15 -3.20
CA TYR A 145 9.59 -5.37 -2.45
C TYR A 145 8.29 -6.04 -2.05
N VAL A 146 8.38 -7.32 -1.72
CA VAL A 146 7.24 -8.07 -1.17
C VAL A 146 7.00 -7.63 0.28
N ALA A 147 5.86 -6.99 0.52
CA ALA A 147 5.42 -6.55 1.85
C ALA A 147 4.66 -7.67 2.57
N GLN A 148 3.73 -8.32 1.86
CA GLN A 148 2.95 -9.44 2.38
C GLN A 148 2.85 -10.57 1.37
N ARG A 149 2.84 -11.81 1.88
CA ARG A 149 2.62 -13.02 1.08
C ARG A 149 1.23 -13.62 1.29
N GLU A 150 0.66 -13.41 2.49
CA GLU A 150 -0.62 -13.95 2.92
C GLU A 150 -1.35 -12.87 3.73
N ALA A 151 -2.23 -12.12 3.07
CA ALA A 151 -3.05 -11.09 3.69
C ALA A 151 -4.38 -10.95 2.95
N PHE A 152 -5.41 -10.43 3.64
CA PHE A 152 -6.57 -9.88 2.96
C PHE A 152 -6.14 -8.59 2.26
N LEU A 153 -6.47 -8.48 0.97
CA LEU A 153 -5.97 -7.41 0.12
C LEU A 153 -6.99 -6.29 0.00
N GLU A 154 -6.58 -5.07 0.33
CA GLU A 154 -7.24 -3.85 -0.16
C GLU A 154 -6.56 -3.36 -1.45
N MET A 155 -5.23 -3.48 -1.52
CA MET A 155 -4.43 -3.00 -2.65
C MET A 155 -3.45 -4.09 -3.13
N PHE A 156 -3.08 -4.03 -4.40
CA PHE A 156 -2.02 -4.90 -4.92
C PHE A 156 -0.63 -4.33 -4.57
N ALA A 157 -0.46 -3.02 -4.73
CA ALA A 157 0.77 -2.31 -4.42
C ALA A 157 0.45 -0.96 -3.79
N CYS A 158 1.26 -0.53 -2.83
CA CYS A 158 1.17 0.79 -2.19
C CYS A 158 2.54 1.48 -2.16
N ASP A 159 2.55 2.78 -1.92
CA ASP A 159 3.80 3.49 -1.57
C ASP A 159 4.44 2.81 -0.35
N SER A 160 5.77 2.67 -0.36
CA SER A 160 6.49 2.06 0.75
C SER A 160 6.22 2.79 2.06
N GLU A 161 6.19 2.06 3.18
CA GLU A 161 5.94 2.60 4.52
C GLU A 161 4.52 3.20 4.72
N THR A 162 3.54 2.74 3.93
CA THR A 162 2.13 3.17 4.07
C THR A 162 1.18 2.00 4.37
N LYS A 163 0.38 1.55 3.40
CA LYS A 163 -0.66 0.52 3.52
C LYS A 163 -0.12 -0.90 3.32
N GLU A 164 1.10 -1.16 3.80
CA GLU A 164 1.82 -2.41 3.54
C GLU A 164 1.21 -3.63 4.23
N HIS A 165 0.45 -3.41 5.31
CA HIS A 165 -0.26 -4.48 6.01
C HIS A 165 -1.43 -5.07 5.21
N GLU A 166 -1.92 -4.35 4.20
CA GLU A 166 -3.05 -4.70 3.33
C GLU A 166 -2.67 -4.69 1.83
N SER A 167 -1.36 -4.68 1.55
CA SER A 167 -0.79 -4.65 0.20
C SER A 167 0.22 -5.78 -0.03
N VAL A 168 0.24 -6.35 -1.23
CA VAL A 168 1.24 -7.39 -1.59
C VAL A 168 2.63 -6.78 -1.72
N LEU A 169 2.72 -5.60 -2.34
CA LEU A 169 3.97 -4.92 -2.67
C LEU A 169 4.06 -3.53 -2.04
N GLY A 170 5.19 -3.23 -1.42
CA GLY A 170 5.62 -1.85 -1.16
C GLY A 170 6.48 -1.37 -2.33
N VAL A 171 6.09 -0.30 -3.00
CA VAL A 171 6.84 0.29 -4.12
C VAL A 171 7.47 1.62 -3.72
N ALA A 172 8.72 1.85 -4.15
CA ALA A 172 9.45 3.07 -3.83
C ALA A 172 9.14 4.19 -4.83
N ALA A 173 7.85 4.49 -5.03
CA ALA A 173 7.41 5.58 -5.89
C ALA A 173 6.05 6.11 -5.43
N LYS A 174 5.89 7.44 -5.47
CA LYS A 174 4.59 8.05 -5.17
C LYS A 174 3.57 7.71 -6.25
N SER A 175 2.31 7.55 -5.87
CA SER A 175 1.19 7.30 -6.79
C SER A 175 1.09 8.36 -7.90
N SER A 176 1.38 9.61 -7.57
CA SER A 176 1.44 10.74 -8.52
C SER A 176 2.54 10.58 -9.56
N GLU A 177 3.71 10.06 -9.19
CA GLU A 177 4.79 9.79 -10.14
C GLU A 177 4.46 8.60 -11.05
N VAL A 178 3.85 7.53 -10.51
CA VAL A 178 3.41 6.39 -11.33
C VAL A 178 2.34 6.82 -12.32
N HIS A 179 1.39 7.68 -11.91
CA HIS A 179 0.42 8.26 -12.82
C HIS A 179 1.09 9.09 -13.92
N ALA A 180 1.99 10.01 -13.55
CA ALA A 180 2.75 10.80 -14.52
C ALA A 180 3.55 9.91 -15.49
N ALA A 181 4.14 8.81 -15.02
CA ALA A 181 4.87 7.86 -15.84
C ALA A 181 3.96 7.16 -16.88
N LEU A 182 2.77 6.74 -16.48
CA LEU A 182 1.78 6.14 -17.39
C LEU A 182 1.31 7.14 -18.45
N LEU A 183 1.07 8.40 -18.06
CA LEU A 183 0.75 9.48 -19.01
C LEU A 183 1.92 9.75 -19.98
N ALA A 184 3.16 9.80 -19.47
CA ALA A 184 4.35 10.08 -20.28
C ALA A 184 4.60 9.04 -21.37
N ILE A 185 4.22 7.78 -21.13
CA ILE A 185 4.27 6.74 -22.16
C ILE A 185 3.02 6.71 -23.05
N GLY A 186 2.06 7.63 -22.89
CA GLY A 186 0.86 7.76 -23.72
C GLY A 186 -0.33 6.94 -23.22
N GLY A 187 -0.40 6.69 -21.92
CA GLY A 187 -1.55 6.05 -21.27
C GLY A 187 -2.82 6.88 -21.37
N GLN A 188 -3.94 6.20 -21.65
CA GLN A 188 -5.26 6.81 -21.67
C GLN A 188 -5.99 6.52 -20.36
N VAL A 189 -6.28 7.58 -19.61
CA VAL A 189 -7.07 7.52 -18.38
C VAL A 189 -8.52 7.16 -18.68
N GLY A 190 -9.14 6.43 -17.77
CA GLY A 190 -10.59 6.24 -17.77
C GLY A 190 -11.24 6.94 -16.60
N LYS A 191 -11.93 6.17 -15.76
CA LYS A 191 -12.63 6.66 -14.58
C LYS A 191 -12.32 5.76 -13.40
N THR A 192 -12.07 6.38 -12.24
CA THR A 192 -11.93 5.71 -10.95
C THR A 192 -13.20 4.95 -10.59
N VAL A 193 -13.07 3.97 -9.69
CA VAL A 193 -14.22 3.25 -9.16
C VAL A 193 -15.10 4.22 -8.37
N ARG A 194 -16.42 4.07 -8.52
CA ARG A 194 -17.40 4.76 -7.67
C ARG A 194 -18.10 3.70 -6.85
N PHE A 195 -18.22 3.92 -5.54
CA PHE A 195 -18.99 3.04 -4.65
C PHE A 195 -20.38 3.62 -4.36
N ASP A 196 -20.44 4.91 -4.05
CA ASP A 196 -21.68 5.61 -3.72
C ASP A 196 -22.09 6.66 -4.77
N PRO A 197 -23.39 6.96 -4.92
CA PRO A 197 -24.54 6.21 -4.38
C PRO A 197 -24.78 4.85 -5.08
N GLU A 198 -24.08 4.58 -6.18
CA GLU A 198 -24.20 3.34 -6.94
C GLU A 198 -22.81 2.91 -7.40
N TYR A 199 -22.55 1.60 -7.28
CA TYR A 199 -21.29 1.02 -7.71
C TYR A 199 -21.11 1.14 -9.23
N VAL A 200 -19.98 1.72 -9.64
CA VAL A 200 -19.52 1.74 -11.02
C VAL A 200 -18.06 1.30 -11.04
N ALA A 201 -17.80 0.20 -11.75
CA ALA A 201 -16.46 -0.33 -11.91
C ALA A 201 -15.53 0.68 -12.59
N ALA A 202 -14.26 0.66 -12.20
CA ALA A 202 -13.24 1.47 -12.85
C ALA A 202 -13.13 1.13 -14.35
N THR A 203 -12.88 2.15 -15.16
CA THR A 203 -12.68 2.03 -16.62
C THR A 203 -11.35 2.64 -17.01
N GLY A 204 -10.84 2.33 -18.19
CA GLY A 204 -9.63 2.94 -18.73
C GLY A 204 -8.87 2.02 -19.66
N GLN A 205 -7.70 2.46 -20.12
CA GLN A 205 -6.86 1.62 -20.95
C GLN A 205 -6.40 0.39 -20.18
N ARG A 206 -6.56 -0.79 -20.78
CA ARG A 206 -6.02 -2.04 -20.22
C ARG A 206 -4.50 -1.96 -20.11
N ILE A 207 -3.98 -2.28 -18.93
CA ILE A 207 -2.56 -2.38 -18.65
C ILE A 207 -2.21 -3.79 -18.19
N ARG A 208 -0.97 -4.21 -18.44
CA ARG A 208 -0.41 -5.44 -17.87
C ARG A 208 0.54 -5.06 -16.74
N ILE A 209 0.44 -5.76 -15.63
CA ILE A 209 1.40 -5.61 -14.53
C ILE A 209 2.20 -6.90 -14.48
N TRP A 210 3.50 -6.79 -14.70
CA TRP A 210 4.46 -7.88 -14.63
C TRP A 210 5.32 -7.72 -13.40
N LEU A 211 5.53 -8.81 -12.68
CA LEU A 211 6.49 -8.89 -11.59
C LEU A 211 7.79 -9.43 -12.14
N MET A 212 8.91 -8.88 -11.69
CA MET A 212 10.25 -9.28 -12.08
C MET A 212 11.14 -9.35 -10.84
N TRP A 213 11.80 -10.47 -10.60
CA TRP A 213 12.69 -10.62 -9.45
C TRP A 213 13.79 -11.63 -9.74
N ARG A 214 14.79 -11.70 -8.86
CA ARG A 214 15.70 -12.84 -8.78
C ARG A 214 15.31 -13.70 -7.60
N ASP A 215 15.23 -15.01 -7.81
CA ASP A 215 15.02 -15.95 -6.70
C ASP A 215 16.30 -16.14 -5.87
N GLU A 216 16.24 -16.97 -4.86
CA GLU A 216 17.35 -17.25 -3.94
C GLU A 216 18.57 -17.86 -4.64
N GLU A 217 18.35 -18.53 -5.78
CA GLU A 217 19.39 -19.11 -6.64
C GLU A 217 19.97 -18.08 -7.63
N GLY A 218 19.44 -16.85 -7.63
CA GLY A 218 19.84 -15.76 -8.51
C GLY A 218 19.20 -15.80 -9.90
N ASN A 219 18.30 -16.77 -10.16
CA ASN A 219 17.62 -16.91 -11.44
C ASN A 219 16.60 -15.79 -11.62
N PHE A 220 16.59 -15.21 -12.82
CA PHE A 220 15.59 -14.21 -13.17
C PHE A 220 14.21 -14.85 -13.35
N LYS A 221 13.22 -14.34 -12.63
CA LYS A 221 11.82 -14.77 -12.68
C LYS A 221 10.92 -13.63 -13.12
N THR A 222 9.83 -13.99 -13.77
CA THR A 222 8.74 -13.08 -14.06
C THR A 222 7.40 -13.77 -13.89
N ALA A 223 6.39 -13.02 -13.47
CA ALA A 223 5.02 -13.49 -13.35
C ALA A 223 4.03 -12.37 -13.72
N ASP A 224 2.86 -12.74 -14.22
CA ASP A 224 1.74 -11.80 -14.31
C ASP A 224 1.24 -11.52 -12.89
N ALA A 225 1.08 -10.25 -12.52
CA ALA A 225 0.62 -9.83 -11.20
C ALA A 225 -0.70 -10.51 -10.77
N ARG A 226 -1.56 -10.85 -11.73
CA ARG A 226 -2.82 -11.56 -11.47
C ARG A 226 -2.63 -12.93 -10.83
N GLN A 227 -1.47 -13.56 -11.03
CA GLN A 227 -1.14 -14.85 -10.43
C GLN A 227 -0.84 -14.75 -8.92
N TRP A 228 -0.53 -13.54 -8.43
CA TRP A 228 -0.25 -13.28 -7.01
C TRP A 228 -1.51 -12.87 -6.24
N VAL A 229 -2.65 -12.75 -6.93
CA VAL A 229 -3.95 -12.45 -6.33
C VAL A 229 -4.85 -13.65 -6.53
N ARG A 230 -5.49 -14.13 -5.46
CA ARG A 230 -6.47 -15.21 -5.52
C ARG A 230 -7.69 -14.91 -4.68
N ASN A 231 -8.84 -15.44 -5.10
CA ASN A 231 -10.03 -15.47 -4.26
C ASN A 231 -9.77 -16.34 -3.02
N ALA A 232 -10.17 -15.86 -1.85
CA ALA A 232 -9.91 -16.53 -0.57
C ALA A 232 -10.63 -17.88 -0.44
N GLU A 233 -11.81 -18.04 -1.04
CA GLU A 233 -12.62 -19.24 -0.98
C GLU A 233 -12.27 -20.20 -2.12
N SER A 234 -12.47 -19.76 -3.37
CA SER A 234 -12.31 -20.61 -4.56
C SER A 234 -10.84 -20.91 -4.91
N LYS A 235 -9.90 -20.15 -4.32
CA LYS A 235 -8.45 -20.19 -4.62
C LYS A 235 -8.09 -19.89 -6.08
N GLN A 236 -9.06 -19.48 -6.89
CA GLN A 236 -8.82 -19.09 -8.28
C GLN A 236 -8.06 -17.77 -8.35
N GLN A 237 -7.15 -17.66 -9.32
CA GLN A 237 -6.40 -16.45 -9.59
C GLN A 237 -7.31 -15.34 -10.14
N LEU A 238 -6.85 -14.09 -10.05
CA LEU A 238 -7.58 -12.94 -10.59
C LEU A 238 -7.78 -13.09 -12.12
N ASP A 239 -9.04 -13.15 -12.56
CA ASP A 239 -9.41 -13.37 -13.97
C ASP A 239 -9.60 -12.06 -14.76
N ARG A 240 -9.58 -10.90 -14.07
CA ARG A 240 -9.79 -9.57 -14.68
C ARG A 240 -8.47 -8.88 -15.05
N ASP A 241 -8.53 -8.01 -16.06
CA ASP A 241 -7.41 -7.16 -16.43
C ASP A 241 -7.35 -5.90 -15.57
N TRP A 242 -6.15 -5.38 -15.40
CA TRP A 242 -5.92 -4.06 -14.83
C TRP A 242 -6.28 -2.97 -15.85
N VAL A 243 -6.83 -1.86 -15.37
CA VAL A 243 -7.09 -0.67 -16.18
C VAL A 243 -6.39 0.54 -15.57
N PHE A 244 -5.92 1.45 -16.42
CA PHE A 244 -5.41 2.74 -16.00
C PHE A 244 -6.58 3.71 -15.83
N ALA A 245 -7.12 3.76 -14.61
CA ALA A 245 -8.30 4.53 -14.28
C ALA A 245 -8.05 6.04 -14.18
N GLY A 246 -6.81 6.44 -13.88
CA GLY A 246 -6.45 7.83 -13.56
C GLY A 246 -6.35 8.04 -12.04
N SER A 247 -6.59 9.27 -11.60
CA SER A 247 -6.54 9.69 -10.19
C SER A 247 -7.45 10.88 -9.96
N ASP A 248 -7.85 11.09 -8.70
CA ASP A 248 -8.57 12.26 -8.24
C ASP A 248 -7.75 12.98 -7.17
N LEU A 249 -7.83 14.31 -7.11
CA LEU A 249 -7.28 15.08 -5.99
C LEU A 249 -8.35 15.18 -4.90
N TRP A 250 -7.98 14.80 -3.68
CA TRP A 250 -8.83 15.00 -2.52
C TRP A 250 -8.41 16.26 -1.77
N LYS A 251 -9.36 17.18 -1.60
CA LYS A 251 -9.15 18.37 -0.79
C LYS A 251 -9.73 18.16 0.60
N ASP A 252 -8.87 18.21 1.61
CA ASP A 252 -9.31 18.08 2.99
C ASP A 252 -10.18 19.28 3.38
N PRO A 253 -11.43 19.07 3.83
CA PRO A 253 -12.33 20.17 4.17
C PRO A 253 -11.90 20.94 5.43
N SER A 254 -11.04 20.37 6.27
CA SER A 254 -10.62 20.96 7.54
C SER A 254 -9.50 22.01 7.38
N ASP A 255 -8.53 21.76 6.51
CA ASP A 255 -7.37 22.64 6.29
C ASP A 255 -7.25 23.15 4.84
N GLY A 256 -8.07 22.64 3.91
CA GLY A 256 -8.06 23.02 2.50
C GLY A 256 -6.85 22.49 1.73
N LYS A 257 -6.04 21.61 2.32
CA LYS A 257 -4.88 21.03 1.66
C LYS A 257 -5.32 19.95 0.69
N GLU A 258 -4.65 19.92 -0.46
CA GLU A 258 -4.89 18.92 -1.49
C GLU A 258 -3.92 17.76 -1.31
N TYR A 259 -4.49 16.57 -1.37
CA TYR A 259 -3.82 15.29 -1.36
C TYR A 259 -4.11 14.61 -2.68
N TYR A 260 -3.10 13.90 -3.16
CA TYR A 260 -3.18 13.06 -4.34
C TYR A 260 -3.46 11.62 -3.92
#